data_AF-A0A149Q3B5-F1
#
_entry.id   AF-A0A149Q3B5-F1
#
_cell.length_a   1.000
_cell.length_b   1.000
_cell.length_c   1.000
_cell.angle_alpha   90.00
_cell.angle_beta   90.00
_cell.angle_gamma   90.00
#
_symmetry.space_group_name_H-M   'P 1'
#
loop_
_entity.id
_entity.type
_entity.pdbx_description
1 polymer ?
#
loop_
_entity_poly.entity_id
_entity_poly.type
_entity_poly.pdbx_seq_one_letter_code
_entity_poly.pdbx_strand_id
1 'polypeptide(L)'
;MNYRRHLLALDDDELEQFVLRWAKVMAAPKYHHVERFSGSGDMGRDVVGFLTDQLHDGQWHNYQCKQYGRNLSVGSALLELGKIIHFSHQGAFTLPVEYTFVAPKGLSRPLEELILAPTSLGRH
;
A
#
# COMPACT_ATOMS: atom_id res chain seq x y z
N MET A 1 -5.98 22.90 -13.76
CA MET A 1 -4.90 22.46 -12.84
C MET A 1 -4.41 21.10 -13.33
N ASN A 2 -3.12 20.93 -13.63
CA ASN A 2 -2.59 19.65 -14.14
C ASN A 2 -2.17 18.76 -12.97
N TYR A 3 -3.15 18.07 -12.36
CA TYR A 3 -2.95 17.23 -11.17
C TYR A 3 -1.91 16.12 -11.40
N ARG A 4 -1.79 15.63 -12.64
CA ARG A 4 -0.82 14.59 -13.00
C ARG A 4 0.62 15.05 -12.75
N ARG A 5 0.96 16.29 -13.13
CA ARG A 5 2.33 16.80 -12.95
C ARG A 5 2.71 16.92 -11.47
N HIS A 6 1.77 17.35 -10.62
CA HIS A 6 2.02 17.48 -9.19
C HIS A 6 2.16 16.10 -8.54
N LEU A 7 1.30 15.15 -8.87
CA LEU A 7 1.38 13.77 -8.35
C LEU A 7 2.68 13.06 -8.73
N LEU A 8 3.20 13.31 -9.93
CA LEU A 8 4.47 12.73 -10.39
C LEU A 8 5.72 13.39 -9.78
N ALA A 9 5.55 14.57 -9.17
CA ALA A 9 6.63 15.35 -8.57
C ALA A 9 6.78 15.13 -7.07
N LEU A 10 5.80 14.48 -6.41
CA LEU A 10 5.92 14.10 -5.01
C LEU A 10 7.13 13.19 -4.80
N ASP A 11 7.74 13.23 -3.62
CA ASP A 11 8.59 12.14 -3.13
C ASP A 11 7.77 11.03 -2.45
N ASP A 12 8.43 10.02 -1.89
CA ASP A 12 7.77 8.89 -1.22
C ASP A 12 6.97 9.36 0.01
N ASP A 13 7.53 10.24 0.85
CA ASP A 13 6.89 10.74 2.07
C ASP A 13 5.68 11.64 1.72
N GLU A 14 5.85 12.52 0.74
CA GLU A 14 4.79 13.39 0.24
C GLU A 14 3.63 12.59 -0.37
N LEU A 15 3.92 11.48 -1.07
CA LEU A 15 2.89 10.59 -1.58
C LEU A 15 2.12 9.91 -0.45
N GLU A 16 2.80 9.39 0.57
CA GLU A 16 2.13 8.79 1.73
C GLU A 16 1.27 9.82 2.47
N GLN A 17 1.78 11.04 2.68
CA GLN A 17 1.00 12.12 3.29
C GLN A 17 -0.23 12.49 2.46
N PHE A 18 -0.09 12.49 1.13
CA PHE A 18 -1.23 12.70 0.23
C PHE A 18 -2.28 11.60 0.39
N VAL A 19 -1.86 10.33 0.38
CA VAL A 19 -2.75 9.17 0.55
C VAL A 19 -3.40 9.17 1.94
N LEU A 20 -2.67 9.52 2.99
CA LEU A 20 -3.21 9.68 4.34
C LEU A 20 -4.35 10.70 4.39
N ARG A 21 -4.15 11.89 3.79
CA ARG A 21 -5.18 12.94 3.75
C ARG A 21 -6.37 12.49 2.90
N TRP A 22 -6.13 11.88 1.75
CA TRP A 22 -7.18 11.34 0.91
C TRP A 22 -8.00 10.28 1.66
N ALA A 23 -7.34 9.34 2.34
CA ALA A 23 -7.99 8.29 3.10
C ALA A 23 -8.83 8.85 4.26
N LYS A 24 -8.32 9.87 4.97
CA LYS A 24 -9.02 10.56 6.06
C LYS A 24 -10.20 11.41 5.62
N VAL A 25 -10.23 11.90 4.38
CA VAL A 25 -11.27 12.83 3.90
C VAL A 25 -12.28 12.11 3.01
N MET A 26 -11.80 11.45 1.97
CA MET A 26 -12.65 10.86 0.92
C MET A 26 -13.10 9.45 1.26
N ALA A 27 -12.27 8.70 1.99
CA ALA A 27 -12.57 7.34 2.43
C ALA A 27 -12.97 7.29 3.93
N ALA A 28 -13.13 8.43 4.59
CA ALA A 28 -13.51 8.51 6.00
C ALA A 28 -14.75 7.67 6.36
N PRO A 29 -15.83 7.65 5.54
CA PRO A 29 -17.05 6.91 5.91
C PRO A 29 -16.86 5.40 6.05
N LYS A 30 -15.78 4.82 5.50
CA LYS A 30 -15.50 3.37 5.60
C LYS A 30 -14.47 3.00 6.68
N TYR A 31 -13.81 3.98 7.30
CA TYR A 31 -12.74 3.71 8.26
C TYR A 31 -13.09 4.23 9.64
N HIS A 32 -12.94 3.37 10.64
CA HIS A 32 -12.95 3.75 12.04
C HIS A 32 -11.76 4.67 12.34
N HIS A 33 -10.58 4.32 11.84
CA HIS A 33 -9.35 5.10 12.02
C HIS A 33 -8.44 4.99 10.80
N VAL A 34 -7.65 6.04 10.53
CA VAL A 34 -6.64 6.02 9.46
C VAL A 34 -5.32 6.54 10.01
N GLU A 35 -4.29 5.74 9.84
CA GLU A 35 -2.95 5.99 10.38
C GLU A 35 -1.87 5.84 9.30
N ARG A 36 -0.78 6.60 9.45
CA ARG A 36 0.42 6.44 8.64
C ARG A 36 1.52 5.85 9.49
N PHE A 37 2.15 4.81 8.97
CA PHE A 37 3.31 4.14 9.53
C PHE A 37 4.54 4.54 8.72
N SER A 38 5.63 4.89 9.40
CA SER A 38 6.87 5.31 8.76
C SER A 38 8.08 4.96 9.63
N GLY A 39 9.21 4.66 9.01
CA GLY A 39 10.47 4.36 9.70
C GLY A 39 10.56 2.91 10.17
N SER A 40 11.51 2.60 11.06
CA SER A 40 11.86 1.22 11.43
C SER A 40 10.74 0.39 12.09
N GLY A 41 9.68 1.05 12.58
CA GLY A 41 8.51 0.40 13.17
C GLY A 41 7.36 0.13 12.19
N ASP A 42 7.52 0.49 10.91
CA ASP A 42 6.44 0.39 9.92
C ASP A 42 6.04 -1.06 9.63
N MET A 43 6.99 -1.99 9.72
CA MET A 43 6.80 -3.41 9.41
C MET A 43 6.16 -3.64 8.02
N GLY A 44 6.48 -2.77 7.06
CA GLY A 44 5.97 -2.81 5.68
C GLY A 44 4.56 -2.21 5.48
N ARG A 45 4.04 -1.46 6.46
CA ARG A 45 2.80 -0.68 6.32
C ARG A 45 3.14 0.76 5.96
N ASP A 46 2.37 1.39 5.08
CA ASP A 46 2.53 2.84 4.82
C ASP A 46 1.30 3.59 5.35
N VAL A 47 0.15 3.52 4.66
CA VAL A 47 -1.10 4.13 5.12
C VAL A 47 -2.13 3.05 5.37
N VAL A 48 -2.60 2.96 6.61
CA VAL A 48 -3.56 1.95 7.06
C VAL A 48 -4.91 2.58 7.30
N GLY A 49 -5.96 1.96 6.75
CA GLY A 49 -7.34 2.24 7.12
C GLY A 49 -7.90 1.08 7.95
N PHE A 50 -8.21 1.35 9.21
CA PHE A 50 -8.86 0.40 10.11
C PHE A 50 -10.37 0.45 9.93
N LEU A 51 -11.00 -0.70 9.71
CA LEU A 51 -12.45 -0.79 9.51
C LEU A 51 -13.20 -0.88 10.85
N THR A 52 -12.51 -1.28 11.91
CA THR A 52 -13.08 -1.48 13.25
C THR A 52 -12.18 -0.87 14.33
N ASP A 53 -12.71 -0.80 15.55
CA ASP A 53 -12.00 -0.35 16.76
C ASP A 53 -11.00 -1.39 17.30
N GLN A 54 -10.99 -2.62 16.76
CA GLN A 54 -9.97 -3.63 17.07
C GLN A 54 -8.63 -3.38 16.33
N LEU A 55 -8.55 -2.32 15.51
CA LEU A 55 -7.32 -1.91 14.81
C LEU A 55 -6.65 -3.09 14.07
N HIS A 56 -5.37 -3.38 14.36
CA HIS A 56 -4.61 -4.46 13.74
C HIS A 56 -5.03 -5.89 14.17
N ASP A 57 -5.84 -6.01 15.22
CA ASP A 57 -6.50 -7.27 15.59
C ASP A 57 -7.83 -7.47 14.85
N GLY A 58 -8.34 -6.42 14.19
CA GLY A 58 -9.56 -6.42 13.39
C GLY A 58 -9.31 -6.36 11.88
N GLN A 59 -10.34 -5.96 11.12
CA GLN A 59 -10.21 -5.79 9.67
C GLN A 59 -9.53 -4.45 9.33
N TRP A 60 -8.55 -4.50 8.44
CA TRP A 60 -7.82 -3.30 8.00
C TRP A 60 -7.36 -3.40 6.55
N HIS A 61 -7.14 -2.25 5.92
CA HIS A 61 -6.61 -2.11 4.58
C HIS A 61 -5.22 -1.47 4.63
N ASN A 62 -4.32 -1.88 3.74
CA ASN A 62 -3.03 -1.23 3.54
C ASN A 62 -2.96 -0.54 2.18
N TYR A 63 -2.54 0.73 2.17
CA TYR A 63 -2.17 1.47 0.98
C TYR A 63 -0.65 1.61 0.93
N GLN A 64 0.01 0.75 0.16
CA GLN A 64 1.45 0.79 -0.05
C GLN A 64 1.80 1.82 -1.13
N CYS A 65 2.40 2.93 -0.72
CA CYS A 65 2.81 4.04 -1.58
C CYS A 65 4.19 3.76 -2.18
N LYS A 66 4.35 3.96 -3.50
CA LYS A 66 5.62 3.83 -4.20
C LYS A 66 5.81 4.92 -5.25
N GLN A 67 6.75 5.82 -4.98
CA GLN A 67 7.09 6.96 -5.83
C GLN A 67 8.50 6.82 -6.43
N TYR A 68 8.79 5.67 -7.00
CA TYR A 68 10.09 5.40 -7.61
C TYR A 68 10.40 6.28 -8.82
N GLY A 69 11.67 6.36 -9.21
CA GLY A 69 12.09 6.95 -10.49
C GLY A 69 11.54 6.23 -11.75
N ARG A 70 10.96 5.04 -11.58
CA ARG A 70 10.50 4.12 -12.63
C ARG A 70 9.23 3.36 -12.20
N ASN A 71 8.62 2.62 -13.11
CA ASN A 71 7.46 1.77 -12.83
C ASN A 71 7.76 0.73 -11.73
N LEU A 72 6.73 0.36 -10.96
CA LEU A 72 6.82 -0.67 -9.94
C LEU A 72 7.09 -2.05 -10.57
N SER A 73 8.19 -2.68 -10.17
CA SER A 73 8.60 -4.00 -10.67
C SER A 73 7.94 -5.13 -9.87
N VAL A 74 7.87 -6.32 -10.47
CA VAL A 74 7.40 -7.54 -9.79
C VAL A 74 8.18 -7.81 -8.50
N GLY A 75 9.52 -7.77 -8.56
CA GLY A 75 10.37 -8.03 -7.40
C GLY A 75 10.15 -7.03 -6.26
N SER A 76 10.00 -5.75 -6.59
CA SER A 76 9.67 -4.72 -5.60
C SER A 76 8.29 -4.93 -4.98
N ALA A 77 7.27 -5.25 -5.78
CA ALA A 77 5.92 -5.50 -5.27
C ALA A 77 5.88 -6.73 -4.36
N LEU A 78 6.51 -7.83 -4.77
CA LEU A 78 6.59 -9.06 -3.97
C LEU A 78 7.36 -8.85 -2.67
N LEU A 79 8.41 -8.02 -2.67
CA LEU A 79 9.16 -7.69 -1.46
C LEU A 79 8.26 -7.00 -0.41
N GLU A 80 7.46 -6.01 -0.82
CA GLU A 80 6.58 -5.30 0.12
C GLU A 80 5.42 -6.16 0.62
N LEU A 81 4.80 -6.93 -0.27
CA LEU A 81 3.80 -7.94 0.14
C LEU A 81 4.41 -8.96 1.11
N GLY A 82 5.64 -9.40 0.85
CA GLY A 82 6.38 -10.33 1.69
C GLY A 82 6.60 -9.81 3.10
N LYS A 83 6.84 -8.51 3.29
CA LYS A 83 6.95 -7.90 4.63
C LYS A 83 5.64 -8.03 5.41
N ILE A 84 4.50 -7.70 4.81
CA ILE A 84 3.19 -7.84 5.48
C ILE A 84 2.94 -9.29 5.90
N ILE A 85 3.18 -10.24 5.00
CA ILE A 85 2.99 -11.67 5.29
C ILE A 85 3.94 -12.11 6.42
N HIS A 86 5.20 -11.69 6.36
CA HIS A 86 6.22 -12.04 7.36
C HIS A 86 5.86 -11.53 8.75
N PHE A 87 5.56 -10.23 8.89
CA PHE A 87 5.25 -9.64 10.19
C PHE A 87 3.89 -10.09 10.73
N SER A 88 2.93 -10.37 9.84
CA SER A 88 1.68 -11.00 10.27
C SER A 88 1.90 -12.41 10.81
N HIS A 89 2.75 -13.22 10.16
CA HIS A 89 3.14 -14.53 10.65
C HIS A 89 3.87 -14.47 12.01
N GLN A 90 4.62 -13.40 12.28
CA GLN A 90 5.24 -13.14 13.58
C GLN A 90 4.27 -12.66 14.66
N GLY A 91 2.99 -12.46 14.33
CA GLY A 91 1.97 -11.99 15.28
C GLY A 91 2.00 -10.49 15.52
N ALA A 92 2.67 -9.70 14.68
CA ALA A 92 2.68 -8.24 14.82
C ALA A 92 1.30 -7.61 14.50
N PHE A 93 0.53 -8.25 13.62
CA PHE A 93 -0.82 -7.87 13.22
C PHE A 93 -1.51 -9.00 12.43
N THR A 94 -2.84 -8.94 12.31
CA THR A 94 -3.59 -9.80 11.37
C THR A 94 -3.30 -9.42 9.92
N LEU A 95 -3.54 -10.32 8.95
CA LEU A 95 -3.42 -9.96 7.53
C LEU A 95 -4.48 -8.90 7.14
N PRO A 96 -4.12 -7.90 6.31
CA PRO A 96 -5.08 -6.94 5.82
C PRO A 96 -6.10 -7.63 4.92
N VAL A 97 -7.35 -7.16 4.94
CA VAL A 97 -8.40 -7.66 4.05
C VAL A 97 -8.29 -7.08 2.63
N GLU A 98 -7.58 -5.95 2.47
CA GLU A 98 -7.22 -5.36 1.19
C GLU A 98 -5.78 -4.80 1.25
N TYR A 99 -4.98 -5.08 0.22
CA TYR A 99 -3.64 -4.51 0.05
C TYR A 99 -3.56 -3.84 -1.31
N THR A 100 -3.38 -2.53 -1.33
CA THR A 100 -3.43 -1.69 -2.53
C THR A 100 -2.10 -0.98 -2.76
N PHE A 101 -1.50 -1.14 -3.93
CA PHE A 101 -0.36 -0.34 -4.36
C PHE A 101 -0.81 1.01 -4.91
N VAL A 102 -0.28 2.10 -4.37
CA VAL A 102 -0.41 3.46 -4.89
C VAL A 102 0.90 3.84 -5.58
N ALA A 103 0.95 3.68 -6.90
CA ALA A 103 2.15 3.90 -7.70
C ALA A 103 1.88 4.92 -8.84
N PRO A 104 2.07 6.24 -8.63
CA PRO A 104 1.76 7.27 -9.62
C PRO A 104 2.50 7.12 -10.96
N LYS A 105 3.68 6.50 -10.96
CA LYS A 105 4.46 6.22 -12.18
C LYS A 105 4.07 4.90 -12.87
N GLY A 106 3.04 4.22 -12.36
CA GLY A 106 2.48 3.02 -12.94
C GLY A 106 3.24 1.74 -12.59
N LEU A 107 2.73 0.64 -13.10
CA LEU A 107 3.23 -0.70 -12.88
C LEU A 107 4.04 -1.15 -14.11
N SER A 108 4.95 -2.10 -13.91
CA SER A 108 5.55 -2.81 -15.04
C SER A 108 4.53 -3.76 -15.67
N ARG A 109 4.58 -3.96 -16.99
CA ARG A 109 3.65 -4.88 -17.68
C ARG A 109 3.58 -6.28 -17.04
N PRO A 110 4.70 -6.92 -16.64
CA PRO A 110 4.63 -8.21 -15.97
C PRO A 110 3.89 -8.16 -14.62
N LEU A 111 4.00 -7.06 -13.89
CA LEU A 111 3.26 -6.89 -12.64
C LEU A 111 1.76 -6.66 -12.89
N GLU A 112 1.40 -5.89 -13.93
CA GLU A 112 0.01 -5.72 -14.34
C GLU A 112 -0.61 -7.07 -14.74
N GLU A 113 0.09 -7.86 -15.55
CA GLU A 113 -0.33 -9.21 -15.94
C GLU A 113 -0.51 -10.12 -14.72
N LEU A 114 0.41 -10.05 -13.75
CA LEU A 114 0.32 -10.82 -12.52
C LEU A 114 -0.90 -10.43 -11.68
N ILE A 115 -1.23 -9.15 -11.58
CA ILE A 115 -2.41 -8.66 -10.84
C ILE A 115 -3.71 -9.09 -11.55
N LEU A 116 -3.74 -8.99 -12.88
CA LEU A 116 -4.91 -9.39 -13.68
C LEU A 116 -5.09 -10.90 -13.79
N ALA A 117 -4.00 -11.67 -13.68
CA ALA A 117 -3.99 -13.13 -13.71
C ALA A 117 -3.08 -13.71 -12.60
N PRO A 118 -3.51 -13.69 -11.32
CA PRO A 118 -2.68 -14.14 -10.19
C PRO A 118 -2.22 -15.61 -10.29
N THR A 119 -2.95 -16.44 -11.03
CA THR A 119 -2.61 -17.86 -11.30
C THR A 119 -1.33 -18.04 -12.14
N SER A 120 -0.78 -16.97 -12.71
CA SER A 120 0.50 -16.97 -13.42
C SER A 120 1.71 -16.91 -12.49
N LEU A 121 1.51 -16.59 -11.19
CA LEU A 121 2.57 -16.55 -10.20
C LEU A 121 3.26 -17.92 -10.08
N GLY A 122 4.60 -17.95 -10.16
CA GLY A 122 5.40 -19.18 -10.02
C GLY A 122 5.49 -20.06 -11.27
N ARG A 123 5.07 -19.56 -12.45
CA ARG A 123 5.22 -20.27 -13.74
C ARG A 123 6.52 -19.95 -14.49
N HIS A 124 7.52 -19.37 -13.82
CA HIS A 124 8.80 -18.97 -14.42
C HIS A 124 9.96 -19.72 -13.78
#